data_AF-A0A0T1QIR2-F1
#
_entry.id   AF-A0A0T1QIR2-F1
#
_cell.length_a   1.000
_cell.length_b   1.000
_cell.length_c   1.000
_cell.angle_alpha   90.00
_cell.angle_beta   90.00
_cell.angle_gamma   90.00
#
_symmetry.space_group_name_H-M   'P 1'
#
loop_
_entity.id
_entity.type
_entity.pdbx_description
1 polymer ?
#
loop_
_entity_poly.entity_id
_entity_poly.type
_entity_poly.pdbx_seq_one_letter_code
_entity_poly.pdbx_strand_id
1 'polypeptide(L)'
;MNDRMVWIDCEMTGLSLTDDALIEVAALVTDSELNVLGDGVDIVIRPPDAALETMPEIVRQMHTASGLLDELAGGTTLADAEAQVLAYIREHVKEAGKAPLCGNSVSTDRGFLARDMPALESHLHYRIVDVSSVKELARRWYPRAYFNSPEKNGNHRALADIRDSIAELRYYREAVFVPQPGPDSETAKRIASRHVVPAE
;
A
#
# COMPACT_ATOMS: atom_id res chain seq x y z
N MET A 1 6.84 -16.42 -14.45
CA MET A 1 7.10 -15.15 -13.75
C MET A 1 5.92 -14.93 -12.83
N ASN A 2 6.13 -14.83 -11.52
CA ASN A 2 5.03 -14.58 -10.58
C ASN A 2 4.91 -13.06 -10.40
N ASP A 3 4.26 -12.39 -11.35
CA ASP A 3 4.15 -10.92 -11.40
C ASP A 3 3.02 -10.41 -10.51
N ARG A 4 2.95 -10.95 -9.28
CA ARG A 4 1.94 -10.58 -8.30
C ARG A 4 2.38 -9.32 -7.57
N MET A 5 1.39 -8.54 -7.18
CA MET A 5 1.56 -7.35 -6.34
C MET A 5 0.81 -7.57 -5.04
N VAL A 6 1.48 -7.36 -3.91
CA VAL A 6 0.88 -7.45 -2.58
C VAL A 6 0.58 -6.04 -2.11
N TRP A 7 -0.69 -5.74 -1.93
CA TRP A 7 -1.19 -4.47 -1.45
C TRP A 7 -1.43 -4.57 0.05
N ILE A 8 -0.84 -3.68 0.83
CA ILE A 8 -1.05 -3.61 2.27
C ILE A 8 -1.30 -2.15 2.61
N ASP A 9 -2.22 -1.94 3.54
CA ASP A 9 -2.49 -0.67 4.18
C ASP A 9 -2.61 -0.93 5.68
N CYS A 10 -2.06 -0.01 6.47
CA CYS A 10 -1.99 -0.08 7.90
C CYS A 10 -2.63 1.16 8.52
N GLU A 11 -3.45 0.96 9.56
CA GLU A 11 -3.87 2.04 10.42
C GLU A 11 -3.02 2.05 11.69
N MET A 12 -2.61 3.25 12.13
CA MET A 12 -1.74 3.44 13.28
C MET A 12 -2.31 4.48 14.25
N THR A 13 -1.83 4.47 15.49
CA THR A 13 -2.12 5.53 16.46
C THR A 13 -1.39 6.85 16.16
N GLY A 14 -0.47 6.83 15.19
CA GLY A 14 0.32 7.97 14.72
C GLY A 14 1.42 7.50 13.76
N LEU A 15 2.46 8.32 13.55
CA LEU A 15 3.52 8.07 12.55
C LEU A 15 4.89 7.76 13.17
N SER A 16 5.00 7.74 14.49
CA SER A 16 6.24 7.43 15.21
C SER A 16 6.49 5.93 15.24
N LEU A 17 7.59 5.48 14.60
CA LEU A 17 8.06 4.10 14.72
C LEU A 17 8.56 3.75 16.13
N THR A 18 8.70 4.72 17.04
CA THR A 18 9.07 4.46 18.43
C THR A 18 7.87 4.38 19.36
N ASP A 19 6.87 5.22 19.15
CA ASP A 19 5.83 5.48 20.15
C ASP A 19 4.44 5.01 19.71
N ASP A 20 4.18 4.95 18.40
CA ASP A 20 2.85 4.64 17.87
C ASP A 20 2.67 3.15 17.60
N ALA A 21 1.44 2.67 17.75
CA ALA A 21 1.06 1.28 17.56
C ALA A 21 0.35 1.07 16.21
N LEU A 22 0.60 -0.09 15.59
CA LEU A 22 -0.18 -0.63 14.48
C LEU A 22 -1.49 -1.22 15.01
N ILE A 23 -2.64 -0.76 14.50
CA ILE A 23 -3.97 -1.06 15.04
C ILE A 23 -4.95 -1.68 14.04
N GLU A 24 -4.69 -1.58 12.74
CA GLU A 24 -5.39 -2.34 11.70
C GLU A 24 -4.38 -2.70 10.61
N VAL A 25 -4.49 -3.89 10.05
CA VAL A 25 -3.72 -4.29 8.87
C VAL A 25 -4.63 -5.02 7.90
N ALA A 26 -4.62 -4.58 6.64
CA ALA A 26 -5.30 -5.27 5.57
C ALA A 26 -4.32 -5.68 4.47
N ALA A 27 -4.66 -6.74 3.73
CA ALA A 27 -3.92 -7.11 2.54
C ALA A 27 -4.83 -7.59 1.40
N LEU A 28 -4.45 -7.25 0.18
CA LEU A 28 -5.01 -7.77 -1.07
C LEU A 28 -3.90 -8.15 -2.04
N VAL A 29 -4.09 -9.20 -2.83
CA VAL A 29 -3.15 -9.56 -3.90
C VAL A 29 -3.77 -9.28 -5.26
N THR A 30 -3.01 -8.68 -6.16
CA THR A 30 -3.41 -8.53 -7.57
C THR A 30 -2.46 -9.28 -8.50
N ASP A 31 -2.92 -9.55 -9.73
CA ASP A 31 -2.02 -9.79 -10.85
C ASP A 31 -1.33 -8.50 -11.33
N SER A 32 -0.47 -8.61 -12.35
CA SER A 32 0.25 -7.50 -12.97
C SER A 32 -0.67 -6.48 -13.65
N GLU A 33 -1.91 -6.86 -13.94
CA GLU A 33 -2.93 -6.04 -14.58
C GLU A 33 -3.87 -5.40 -13.56
N LEU A 34 -3.51 -5.45 -12.28
CA LEU A 34 -4.25 -4.89 -11.15
C LEU A 34 -5.58 -5.59 -10.90
N ASN A 35 -5.79 -6.82 -11.41
CA ASN A 35 -6.98 -7.61 -11.10
C ASN A 35 -6.84 -8.23 -9.71
N VAL A 36 -7.80 -7.97 -8.84
CA VAL A 36 -7.84 -8.48 -7.46
C VAL A 36 -8.06 -9.99 -7.45
N LEU A 37 -7.29 -10.68 -6.61
CA LEU A 37 -7.35 -12.13 -6.42
C LEU A 37 -7.89 -12.43 -5.02
N GLY A 38 -9.10 -12.97 -4.96
CA GLY A 38 -9.78 -13.25 -3.70
C GLY A 38 -10.34 -12.00 -3.01
N ASP A 39 -10.77 -12.16 -1.77
CA ASP A 39 -11.50 -11.13 -1.03
C ASP A 39 -10.60 -10.23 -0.17
N GLY A 40 -9.36 -10.66 0.06
CA GLY A 40 -8.41 -10.00 0.97
C GLY A 40 -8.49 -10.52 2.40
N VAL A 41 -7.74 -9.85 3.27
CA VAL A 41 -7.76 -10.04 4.71
C VAL A 41 -7.74 -8.66 5.37
N ASP A 42 -8.44 -8.52 6.49
CA ASP A 42 -8.58 -7.26 7.24
C ASP A 42 -8.66 -7.59 8.73
N ILE A 43 -7.64 -7.16 9.49
CA ILE A 43 -7.44 -7.58 10.87
C ILE A 43 -7.23 -6.35 11.76
N VAL A 44 -8.14 -6.20 12.73
CA VAL A 44 -7.99 -5.23 13.83
C VAL A 44 -7.05 -5.81 14.89
N ILE A 45 -6.09 -4.98 15.31
CA ILE A 45 -5.05 -5.32 16.29
C ILE A 45 -5.32 -4.52 17.56
N ARG A 46 -5.32 -5.18 18.71
CA ARG A 46 -5.46 -4.51 20.00
C ARG A 46 -4.14 -3.84 20.39
N PRO A 47 -4.06 -2.50 20.48
CA PRO A 47 -2.86 -1.83 20.93
C PRO A 47 -2.70 -1.89 22.46
N PRO A 48 -1.51 -1.60 23.00
CA PRO A 48 -1.35 -1.26 24.40
C PRO A 48 -2.11 0.01 24.77
N ASP A 49 -2.67 0.09 25.99
CA ASP A 49 -3.45 1.25 26.46
C ASP A 49 -2.67 2.57 26.33
N ALA A 50 -1.36 2.55 26.61
CA ALA A 50 -0.51 3.74 26.52
C ALA A 50 -0.47 4.36 25.11
N ALA A 51 -0.56 3.55 24.05
CA ALA A 51 -0.58 4.07 22.67
C ALA A 51 -1.89 4.80 22.35
N LEU A 52 -2.98 4.44 23.03
CA LEU A 52 -4.25 5.15 22.93
C LEU A 52 -4.22 6.47 23.69
N GLU A 53 -3.50 6.57 24.80
CA GLU A 53 -3.40 7.80 25.60
C GLU A 53 -2.62 8.90 24.86
N THR A 54 -1.57 8.53 24.13
CA THR A 54 -0.70 9.48 23.39
C THR A 54 -1.16 9.76 21.96
N MET A 55 -2.24 9.11 21.51
CA MET A 55 -2.78 9.27 20.16
C MET A 55 -3.14 10.76 19.90
N PRO A 56 -2.58 11.40 18.86
CA PRO A 56 -2.90 12.77 18.51
C PRO A 56 -4.40 12.96 18.25
N GLU A 57 -4.95 14.11 18.65
CA GLU A 57 -6.40 14.36 18.57
C GLU A 57 -6.97 14.21 17.15
N ILE A 58 -6.20 14.61 16.12
CA ILE A 58 -6.61 14.44 14.72
C ILE A 58 -6.75 12.95 14.36
N VAL A 59 -5.81 12.12 14.81
CA VAL A 59 -5.83 10.67 14.57
C VAL A 59 -6.98 10.02 15.35
N ARG A 60 -7.21 10.46 16.59
CA ARG A 60 -8.34 10.01 17.39
C ARG A 60 -9.68 10.31 16.70
N GLN A 61 -9.88 11.54 16.23
CA GLN A 61 -11.11 11.93 15.54
C GLN A 61 -11.33 11.13 14.25
N MET A 62 -10.27 10.90 13.49
CA MET A 62 -10.28 10.07 12.29
C MET A 62 -10.74 8.63 12.60
N HIS A 63 -10.09 7.96 13.56
CA HIS A 63 -10.44 6.59 13.94
C HIS A 63 -11.77 6.46 14.69
N THR A 64 -12.25 7.55 15.29
CA THR A 64 -13.62 7.61 15.84
C THR A 64 -14.64 7.67 14.70
N ALA A 65 -14.39 8.51 13.68
CA ALA A 65 -15.29 8.66 12.54
C ALA A 65 -15.33 7.41 11.64
N SER A 66 -14.23 6.65 11.57
CA SER A 66 -14.18 5.38 10.83
C SER A 66 -14.82 4.21 11.58
N GLY A 67 -15.07 4.37 12.89
CA GLY A 67 -15.55 3.31 13.78
C GLY A 67 -14.45 2.37 14.28
N LEU A 68 -13.19 2.55 13.83
CA LEU A 68 -12.09 1.66 14.19
C LEU A 68 -11.83 1.63 15.70
N LEU A 69 -11.94 2.76 16.41
CA LEU A 69 -11.71 2.79 17.86
C LEU A 69 -12.64 1.85 18.64
N ASP A 70 -13.89 1.68 18.18
CA ASP A 70 -14.86 0.81 18.84
C ASP A 70 -14.53 -0.68 18.64
N GLU A 71 -13.78 -1.02 17.58
CA GLU A 71 -13.39 -2.39 17.24
C GLU A 71 -12.09 -2.83 17.97
N LEU A 72 -11.25 -1.90 18.42
CA LEU A 72 -9.93 -2.21 19.01
C LEU A 72 -10.01 -3.14 20.22
N ALA A 73 -11.06 -3.00 21.05
CA ALA A 73 -11.27 -3.86 22.19
C ALA A 73 -11.53 -5.32 21.78
N GLY A 74 -12.04 -5.57 20.58
CA GLY A 74 -12.22 -6.91 20.00
C GLY A 74 -11.01 -7.41 19.20
N GLY A 75 -10.02 -6.54 18.95
CA GLY A 75 -8.84 -6.84 18.14
C GLY A 75 -7.97 -7.97 18.69
N THR A 76 -7.17 -8.56 17.80
CA THR A 76 -6.26 -9.66 18.10
C THR A 76 -4.84 -9.17 18.43
N THR A 77 -3.91 -10.10 18.69
CA THR A 77 -2.50 -9.77 18.92
C THR A 77 -1.74 -9.51 17.62
N LEU A 78 -0.63 -8.76 17.67
CA LEU A 78 0.24 -8.54 16.52
C LEU A 78 0.72 -9.85 15.88
N ALA A 79 1.10 -10.84 16.70
CA ALA A 79 1.57 -12.13 16.22
C ALA A 79 0.48 -12.91 15.47
N ASP A 80 -0.76 -12.90 15.98
CA ASP A 80 -1.89 -13.55 15.33
C ASP A 80 -2.31 -12.81 14.04
N ALA A 81 -2.24 -11.48 14.03
CA ALA A 81 -2.49 -10.68 12.84
C ALA A 81 -1.44 -10.95 11.76
N GLU A 82 -0.15 -10.94 12.10
CA GLU A 82 0.95 -11.27 11.19
C GLU A 82 0.75 -12.66 10.58
N ALA A 83 0.44 -13.66 11.41
CA ALA A 83 0.23 -15.03 10.95
C ALA A 83 -0.93 -15.15 9.94
N GLN A 84 -2.04 -14.46 10.19
CA GLN A 84 -3.22 -14.46 9.31
C GLN A 84 -2.94 -13.75 7.98
N VAL A 85 -2.31 -12.57 8.03
CA VAL A 85 -1.97 -11.82 6.81
C VAL A 85 -0.96 -12.59 5.95
N LEU A 86 0.07 -13.15 6.58
CA LEU A 86 1.08 -13.95 5.89
C LEU A 86 0.48 -15.25 5.32
N ALA A 87 -0.47 -15.87 6.01
CA ALA A 87 -1.18 -17.04 5.49
C ALA A 87 -1.93 -16.70 4.20
N TYR A 88 -2.74 -15.62 4.20
CA TYR A 88 -3.44 -15.13 3.02
C TYR A 88 -2.48 -14.85 1.86
N ILE A 89 -1.39 -14.10 2.09
CA ILE A 89 -0.43 -13.77 1.04
C ILE A 89 0.21 -15.03 0.43
N ARG A 90 0.49 -16.06 1.25
CA ARG A 90 1.10 -17.32 0.78
C ARG A 90 0.19 -18.16 -0.11
N GLU A 91 -1.13 -17.94 -0.08
CA GLU A 91 -2.06 -18.57 -1.03
C GLU A 91 -1.79 -18.13 -2.47
N HIS A 92 -1.36 -16.87 -2.66
CA HIS A 92 -1.11 -16.27 -3.97
C HIS A 92 0.38 -16.11 -4.32
N VAL A 93 1.23 -15.93 -3.31
CA VAL A 93 2.68 -15.66 -3.43
C VAL A 93 3.45 -16.69 -2.60
N LYS A 94 3.70 -17.86 -3.19
CA LYS A 94 4.35 -18.99 -2.50
C LYS A 94 5.82 -18.75 -2.16
N GLU A 95 6.55 -18.10 -3.07
CA GLU A 95 7.98 -17.83 -2.93
C GLU A 95 8.20 -16.45 -2.28
N ALA A 96 8.97 -16.41 -1.21
CA ALA A 96 9.39 -15.18 -0.55
C ALA A 96 10.26 -14.31 -1.48
N GLY A 97 10.19 -12.99 -1.29
CA GLY A 97 11.01 -12.02 -2.02
C GLY A 97 10.66 -11.94 -3.51
N LYS A 98 9.44 -12.28 -3.92
CA LYS A 98 9.00 -12.17 -5.33
C LYS A 98 8.09 -10.96 -5.58
N ALA A 99 7.08 -10.77 -4.75
CA ALA A 99 6.08 -9.72 -4.95
C ALA A 99 6.49 -8.43 -4.22
N PRO A 100 6.43 -7.25 -4.87
CA PRO A 100 6.64 -5.98 -4.19
C PRO A 100 5.45 -5.62 -3.29
N LEU A 101 5.74 -4.80 -2.28
CA LEU A 101 4.73 -4.14 -1.45
C LEU A 101 4.12 -2.96 -2.23
N CYS A 102 2.80 -2.84 -2.25
CA CYS A 102 2.06 -1.87 -3.03
C CYS A 102 1.07 -1.10 -2.15
N GLY A 103 0.84 0.18 -2.44
CA GLY A 103 -0.08 1.02 -1.67
C GLY A 103 0.15 2.51 -1.92
N ASN A 104 -0.63 3.36 -1.26
CA ASN A 104 -0.40 4.80 -1.24
C ASN A 104 0.57 5.15 -0.09
N SER A 105 1.66 5.86 -0.36
CA SER A 105 2.63 6.27 0.68
C SER A 105 3.18 5.09 1.49
N VAL A 106 3.26 3.93 0.84
CA VAL A 106 3.43 2.60 1.46
C VAL A 106 4.80 2.39 2.13
N SER A 107 5.71 3.35 1.98
CA SER A 107 6.96 3.39 2.74
C SER A 107 6.71 3.53 4.24
N THR A 108 5.64 4.24 4.63
CA THR A 108 5.25 4.40 6.05
C THR A 108 4.82 3.06 6.62
N ASP A 109 3.90 2.37 5.95
CA ASP A 109 3.44 1.03 6.30
C ASP A 109 4.60 0.06 6.38
N ARG A 110 5.53 0.09 5.41
CA ARG A 110 6.71 -0.76 5.44
C ARG A 110 7.55 -0.58 6.69
N GLY A 111 7.64 0.65 7.22
CA GLY A 111 8.34 0.93 8.47
C GLY A 111 7.72 0.19 9.65
N PHE A 112 6.38 0.22 9.77
CA PHE A 112 5.64 -0.49 10.81
C PHE A 112 5.70 -2.01 10.62
N LEU A 113 5.55 -2.50 9.38
CA LEU A 113 5.68 -3.93 9.08
C LEU A 113 7.08 -4.46 9.43
N ALA A 114 8.15 -3.72 9.11
CA ALA A 114 9.51 -4.14 9.46
C ALA A 114 9.74 -4.21 10.98
N ARG A 115 9.07 -3.35 11.75
CA ARG A 115 9.16 -3.32 13.22
C ARG A 115 8.31 -4.40 13.87
N ASP A 116 7.05 -4.53 13.45
CA ASP A 116 6.01 -5.27 14.18
C ASP A 116 5.64 -6.61 13.54
N MET A 117 5.89 -6.77 12.24
CA MET A 117 5.56 -7.96 11.45
C MET A 117 6.74 -8.42 10.56
N PRO A 118 7.89 -8.75 11.17
CA PRO A 118 9.14 -9.02 10.43
C PRO A 118 9.08 -10.27 9.56
N ALA A 119 8.30 -11.30 9.94
CA ALA A 119 8.13 -12.49 9.10
C ALA A 119 7.30 -12.17 7.85
N LEU A 120 6.27 -11.33 7.98
CA LEU A 120 5.52 -10.80 6.85
C LEU A 120 6.41 -9.93 5.95
N GLU A 121 7.12 -8.95 6.52
CA GLU A 121 7.99 -8.05 5.76
C GLU A 121 9.06 -8.80 4.96
N SER A 122 9.70 -9.81 5.58
CA SER A 122 10.73 -10.62 4.93
C SER A 122 10.21 -11.50 3.79
N HIS A 123 8.90 -11.77 3.74
CA HIS A 123 8.27 -12.51 2.64
C HIS A 123 8.08 -11.63 1.40
N LEU A 124 8.03 -10.30 1.57
CA LEU A 124 7.88 -9.32 0.50
C LEU A 124 9.23 -9.03 -0.17
N HIS A 125 9.21 -8.64 -1.45
CA HIS A 125 10.39 -8.13 -2.13
C HIS A 125 10.77 -6.74 -1.56
N TYR A 126 12.06 -6.35 -1.64
CA TYR A 126 12.54 -5.07 -1.11
C TYR A 126 11.98 -3.84 -1.86
N ARG A 127 11.52 -4.03 -3.11
CA ARG A 127 10.92 -2.95 -3.91
C ARG A 127 9.48 -2.70 -3.47
N ILE A 128 9.06 -1.46 -3.69
CA ILE A 128 7.68 -1.03 -3.52
C ILE A 128 7.12 -0.50 -4.83
N VAL A 129 5.79 -0.57 -4.98
CA VAL A 129 5.02 0.18 -5.98
C VAL A 129 4.18 1.20 -5.22
N ASP A 130 4.67 2.44 -5.15
CA ASP A 130 4.02 3.51 -4.41
C ASP A 130 3.14 4.36 -5.34
N VAL A 131 1.82 4.28 -5.15
CA VAL A 131 0.85 5.05 -5.93
C VAL A 131 1.00 6.55 -5.72
N SER A 132 1.42 6.98 -4.52
CA SER A 132 1.67 8.39 -4.21
C SER A 132 2.81 8.96 -5.03
N SER A 133 3.81 8.13 -5.40
CA SER A 133 4.87 8.57 -6.32
C SER A 133 4.30 8.93 -7.69
N VAL A 134 3.40 8.11 -8.24
CA VAL A 134 2.73 8.39 -9.52
C VAL A 134 1.82 9.61 -9.41
N LYS A 135 1.07 9.73 -8.31
CA LYS A 135 0.22 10.89 -8.01
C LYS A 135 1.00 12.21 -8.01
N GLU A 136 2.14 12.24 -7.33
CA GLU A 136 2.98 13.46 -7.25
C GLU A 136 3.58 13.83 -8.61
N LEU A 137 3.93 12.85 -9.45
CA LEU A 137 4.36 13.08 -10.83
C LEU A 137 3.21 13.57 -11.71
N ALA A 138 2.03 12.95 -11.60
CA ALA A 138 0.83 13.35 -12.32
C ALA A 138 0.44 14.80 -11.97
N ARG A 139 0.53 15.20 -10.70
CA ARG A 139 0.28 16.58 -10.27
C ARG A 139 1.17 17.60 -10.97
N ARG A 140 2.46 17.28 -11.19
CA ARG A 140 3.45 18.19 -11.77
C ARG A 140 3.44 18.19 -13.30
N TRP A 141 3.30 17.01 -13.90
CA TRP A 141 3.46 16.83 -15.35
C TRP A 141 2.12 16.76 -16.09
N TYR A 142 1.06 16.31 -15.41
CA TYR A 142 -0.27 16.10 -15.99
C TYR A 142 -1.38 16.68 -15.09
N PRO A 143 -1.41 18.00 -14.80
CA PRO A 143 -2.38 18.58 -13.85
C PRO A 143 -3.84 18.24 -14.15
N ARG A 144 -4.21 18.12 -15.44
CA ARG A 144 -5.56 17.71 -15.85
C ARG A 144 -5.92 16.30 -15.37
N ALA A 145 -5.01 15.35 -15.47
CA ALA A 145 -5.22 14.00 -14.96
C ALA A 145 -5.31 14.02 -13.43
N TYR A 146 -4.40 14.74 -12.76
CA TYR A 146 -4.43 14.86 -11.30
C TYR A 146 -5.75 15.42 -10.76
N PHE A 147 -6.25 16.53 -11.31
CA PHE A 147 -7.51 17.14 -10.83
C PHE A 147 -8.78 16.35 -11.21
N ASN A 148 -8.66 15.29 -12.02
CA ASN A 148 -9.77 14.40 -12.38
C ASN A 148 -9.54 12.97 -11.87
N SER A 149 -8.62 12.76 -10.92
CA SER A 149 -8.48 11.46 -10.26
C SER A 149 -9.74 11.14 -9.43
N PRO A 150 -10.14 9.86 -9.32
CA PRO A 150 -11.28 9.47 -8.49
C PRO A 150 -11.17 9.96 -7.05
N GLU A 151 -12.31 10.32 -6.46
CA GLU A 151 -12.40 10.59 -5.02
C GLU A 151 -12.22 9.30 -4.22
N LYS A 152 -11.51 9.39 -3.09
CA LYS A 152 -11.34 8.28 -2.16
C LYS A 152 -12.54 8.21 -1.22
N ASN A 153 -13.03 7.00 -0.98
CA ASN A 153 -14.17 6.69 -0.12
C ASN A 153 -13.84 5.68 0.99
N GLY A 154 -12.57 5.27 1.13
CA GLY A 154 -12.12 4.25 2.09
C GLY A 154 -12.38 4.57 3.56
N ASN A 155 -12.46 5.87 3.89
CA ASN A 155 -12.80 6.38 5.24
C ASN A 155 -11.84 5.89 6.34
N HIS A 156 -10.54 5.74 6.03
CA HIS A 156 -9.52 5.30 6.98
C HIS A 156 -9.85 3.91 7.55
N ARG A 157 -10.09 2.99 6.63
CA ARG A 157 -10.29 1.57 6.88
C ARG A 157 -9.43 0.81 5.89
N ALA A 158 -8.50 0.03 6.40
CA ALA A 158 -7.35 -0.45 5.64
C ALA A 158 -7.75 -1.16 4.34
N LEU A 159 -8.71 -2.10 4.38
CA LEU A 159 -9.10 -2.85 3.18
C LEU A 159 -9.80 -1.96 2.12
N ALA A 160 -10.56 -0.96 2.56
CA ALA A 160 -11.23 -0.03 1.66
C ALA A 160 -10.22 0.93 1.01
N ASP A 161 -9.26 1.43 1.79
CA ASP A 161 -8.19 2.30 1.28
C ASP A 161 -7.23 1.57 0.31
N ILE A 162 -7.02 0.26 0.47
CA ILE A 162 -6.33 -0.56 -0.56
C ILE A 162 -7.12 -0.55 -1.88
N ARG A 163 -8.45 -0.77 -1.83
CA ARG A 163 -9.28 -0.80 -3.04
C ARG A 163 -9.26 0.54 -3.77
N ASP A 164 -9.31 1.64 -3.02
CA ASP A 164 -9.15 2.99 -3.57
C ASP A 164 -7.76 3.20 -4.19
N SER A 165 -6.70 2.70 -3.54
CA SER A 165 -5.33 2.76 -4.06
C SER A 165 -5.16 2.00 -5.38
N ILE A 166 -5.77 0.82 -5.50
CA ILE A 166 -5.79 0.03 -6.74
C ILE A 166 -6.55 0.78 -7.84
N ALA A 167 -7.72 1.35 -7.51
CA ALA A 167 -8.52 2.12 -8.45
C ALA A 167 -7.78 3.39 -8.93
N GLU A 168 -7.10 4.09 -8.02
CA GLU A 168 -6.26 5.26 -8.33
C GLU A 168 -5.09 4.88 -9.26
N LEU A 169 -4.41 3.76 -9.02
CA LEU A 169 -3.33 3.31 -9.91
C LEU A 169 -3.85 2.89 -11.29
N ARG A 170 -5.01 2.23 -11.36
CA ARG A 170 -5.68 1.93 -12.64
C ARG A 170 -5.98 3.21 -13.41
N TYR A 171 -6.51 4.23 -12.74
CA TYR A 171 -6.76 5.53 -13.35
C TYR A 171 -5.48 6.15 -13.94
N TYR A 172 -4.39 6.21 -13.16
CA TYR A 172 -3.14 6.77 -13.69
C TYR A 172 -2.56 5.95 -14.84
N ARG A 173 -2.68 4.61 -14.79
CA ARG A 173 -2.28 3.73 -15.90
C ARG A 173 -2.95 4.11 -17.21
N GLU A 174 -4.22 4.50 -17.19
CA GLU A 174 -4.96 4.94 -18.38
C GLU A 174 -4.69 6.40 -18.76
N ALA A 175 -4.60 7.29 -17.78
CA ALA A 175 -4.58 8.74 -18.01
C ALA A 175 -3.16 9.34 -18.19
N VAL A 176 -2.11 8.69 -17.67
CA VAL A 176 -0.75 9.25 -17.58
C VAL A 176 0.28 8.43 -18.35
N PHE A 177 0.16 7.11 -18.35
CA PHE A 177 1.12 6.24 -19.05
C PHE A 177 0.83 6.15 -20.55
N VAL A 178 1.86 5.81 -21.32
CA VAL A 178 1.69 5.53 -22.75
C VAL A 178 0.82 4.26 -22.88
N PRO A 179 -0.23 4.28 -23.73
CA PRO A 179 -1.10 3.11 -23.93
C PRO A 179 -0.31 1.85 -24.32
N GLN A 180 -0.73 0.70 -23.80
CA GLN A 180 -0.14 -0.59 -24.19
C GLN A 180 -0.33 -0.86 -25.70
N PRO A 181 0.64 -1.51 -26.37
CA PRO A 181 1.86 -2.14 -25.81
C PRO A 181 3.03 -1.19 -25.54
N GLY A 182 2.83 0.12 -25.66
CA GLY A 182 3.90 1.11 -25.56
C GLY A 182 4.72 1.23 -26.86
N PRO A 183 5.79 2.05 -26.85
CA PRO A 183 6.67 2.19 -28.01
C PRO A 183 7.35 0.87 -28.36
N ASP A 184 7.52 0.60 -29.66
CA ASP A 184 8.33 -0.53 -30.11
C ASP A 184 9.81 -0.40 -29.69
N SER A 185 10.58 -1.49 -29.84
CA SER A 185 11.98 -1.53 -29.38
C SER A 185 12.84 -0.44 -30.03
N GLU A 186 12.61 -0.12 -31.29
CA GLU A 186 13.38 0.91 -32.01
C GLU A 186 13.03 2.33 -31.54
N THR A 187 11.76 2.59 -31.27
CA THR A 187 11.31 3.87 -30.71
C THR A 187 11.82 4.03 -29.27
N ALA A 188 11.75 2.98 -28.45
CA ALA A 188 12.27 2.99 -27.08
C ALA A 188 13.78 3.28 -27.04
N LYS A 189 14.58 2.62 -27.90
CA LYS A 189 16.03 2.90 -28.03
C LYS A 189 16.31 4.35 -28.41
N ARG A 190 15.51 4.92 -29.32
CA ARG A 190 15.65 6.32 -29.77
C ARG A 190 15.29 7.33 -28.69
N ILE A 191 14.31 7.01 -27.83
CA ILE A 191 14.02 7.83 -26.65
C ILE A 191 15.19 7.75 -25.67
N ALA A 192 15.67 6.53 -25.37
CA ALA A 192 16.77 6.31 -24.44
C ALA A 192 18.06 7.06 -24.84
N SER A 193 18.38 7.12 -26.13
CA SER A 193 19.59 7.81 -26.60
C SER A 193 19.59 9.33 -26.34
N ARG A 194 18.42 9.95 -26.10
CA ARG A 194 18.30 11.37 -25.75
C ARG A 194 18.66 11.66 -24.28
N HIS A 195 18.78 10.63 -23.45
CA HIS A 195 18.94 10.75 -22.00
C HIS A 195 20.23 10.10 -21.48
N VAL A 196 21.16 9.73 -22.36
CA VAL A 196 22.47 9.18 -21.96
C VAL A 196 23.29 10.29 -21.30
N VAL A 197 23.67 10.07 -20.05
CA VAL A 197 24.59 10.97 -19.32
C VAL A 197 26.02 10.64 -19.77
N PRO A 198 26.83 11.63 -20.20
CA PRO A 198 28.22 11.40 -20.55
C PRO A 198 28.99 10.76 -19.39
N ALA A 199 29.89 9.82 -19.70
CA ALA A 199 30.86 9.36 -18.71
C ALA A 199 31.85 10.50 -18.40
N GLU A 200 32.17 10.68 -17.12
CA GLU A 200 33.25 11.57 -16.67
C GLU A 200 34.63 11.07 -17.13
#